data_AF-A0AB35XZR3-F1
#
_entry.id   AF-A0AB35XZR3-F1
#
_cell.length_a   1.000
_cell.length_b   1.000
_cell.length_c   1.000
_cell.angle_alpha   90.00
_cell.angle_beta   90.00
_cell.angle_gamma   90.00
#
_symmetry.space_group_name_H-M   'P 1'
#
loop_
_entity.id
_entity.type
_entity.pdbx_description
1 polymer ?
#
loop_
_entity_poly.entity_id
_entity_poly.type
_entity_poly.pdbx_seq_one_letter_code
_entity_poly.pdbx_strand_id
1 'polypeptide(L)' 'MGKTFVCSLCRNGIIGGGLYIDEQSITYSTQKLTVSPLYRNLVLPMNEIRELSWSQMVVPVAAISMK' A
#
# COMPACT_ATOMS: atom_id res chain seq x y z
N MET A 1 10.29 14.87 2.13
CA MET A 1 9.34 15.02 3.28
C MET A 1 8.20 14.03 3.10
N GLY A 2 8.10 12.99 3.95
CA GLY A 2 7.15 11.90 3.75
C GLY A 2 5.70 12.28 4.03
N LYS A 3 4.75 11.63 3.34
CA LYS A 3 3.30 11.79 3.53
C LYS A 3 2.68 10.50 4.04
N THR A 4 1.73 10.62 4.96
CA THR A 4 1.00 9.47 5.52
C THR A 4 -0.47 9.55 5.17
N PHE A 5 -1.05 8.44 4.76
CA PHE A 5 -2.47 8.30 4.42
C PHE A 5 -3.06 7.09 5.13
N VAL A 6 -4.33 7.19 5.52
CA VAL A 6 -5.08 6.00 5.96
C VAL A 6 -5.56 5.27 4.71
N CYS A 7 -5.28 3.98 4.63
CA CYS A 7 -5.70 3.16 3.49
C CYS A 7 -5.97 1.72 3.91
N SER A 8 -6.44 0.91 2.96
CA SER A 8 -6.52 -0.53 3.15
C SER A 8 -5.82 -1.25 2.00
N LEU A 9 -5.16 -2.36 2.33
CA LEU A 9 -4.60 -3.27 1.33
C LEU A 9 -5.70 -4.26 0.90
N CYS A 10 -5.94 -4.36 -0.40
CA CYS A 10 -6.89 -5.31 -0.99
C CYS A 10 -6.17 -6.63 -1.31
N ARG A 11 -6.28 -7.63 -0.43
CA ARG A 11 -5.70 -8.97 -0.63
C ARG A 11 -6.46 -10.02 0.15
N ASN A 12 -7.13 -10.95 -0.55
CA ASN A 12 -8.01 -11.96 0.04
C ASN A 12 -9.00 -11.36 1.07
N GLY A 13 -9.47 -10.13 0.80
CA GLY A 13 -10.20 -9.29 1.74
C GLY A 13 -9.58 -7.89 1.84
N ILE A 14 -10.06 -7.10 2.82
CA ILE A 14 -9.63 -5.73 3.06
C ILE A 14 -8.86 -5.65 4.39
N ILE A 15 -7.61 -5.22 4.31
CA ILE A 15 -6.74 -5.09 5.48
C ILE A 15 -6.53 -3.59 5.76
N GLY A 16 -7.21 -3.07 6.78
CA GLY A 16 -7.01 -1.68 7.21
C GLY A 16 -5.60 -1.42 7.74
N GLY A 17 -5.04 -0.27 7.36
CA GLY A 17 -3.68 0.14 7.73
C GLY A 17 -3.40 1.60 7.33
N GLY A 18 -2.13 1.88 7.08
CA GLY A 18 -1.66 3.18 6.61
C GLY A 18 -0.65 3.03 5.48
N LEU A 19 -0.59 4.05 4.63
CA LEU A 19 0.39 4.20 3.58
C LEU A 19 1.33 5.34 3.95
N TYR A 20 2.61 5.06 4.04
CA TYR A 20 3.66 6.05 4.14
C TYR A 20 4.36 6.16 2.79
N ILE A 21 4.49 7.38 2.28
CA ILE A 21 5.12 7.66 0.99
C ILE A 21 6.27 8.62 1.24
N ASP A 22 7.48 8.22 0.86
CA ASP A 22 8.64 9.09 0.81
C ASP A 22 9.28 9.04 -0.59
N GLU A 23 10.48 9.61 -0.71
CA GLU A 23 11.21 9.68 -1.98
C GLU A 23 11.77 8.32 -2.43
N GLN A 24 11.91 7.35 -1.51
CA GLN A 24 12.51 6.05 -1.78
C GLN A 24 11.46 4.96 -1.98
N SER A 25 10.32 5.04 -1.29
CA SER A 25 9.35 3.95 -1.23
C SER A 25 7.91 4.38 -0.95
N ILE A 26 6.99 3.48 -1.30
CA ILE A 26 5.64 3.42 -0.76
C ILE A 26 5.60 2.27 0.23
N THR A 27 5.36 2.55 1.51
CA THR A 27 5.26 1.54 2.55
C THR A 27 3.84 1.44 3.07
N TYR A 28 3.22 0.27 2.93
CA TYR A 28 1.99 -0.07 3.61
C TYR A 28 2.30 -0.72 4.97
N SER A 29 1.63 -0.28 6.03
CA SER A 29 1.77 -0.87 7.36
C SER A 29 0.43 -1.10 8.06
N THR A 30 0.33 -2.16 8.85
CA THR A 30 -0.82 -2.44 9.70
C THR A 30 -0.40 -3.02 11.05
N GLN A 31 -1.12 -2.63 12.11
CA GLN A 31 -0.90 -3.13 13.47
C GLN A 31 -1.66 -4.44 13.76
N LYS A 32 -2.40 -4.98 12.78
CA LYS A 32 -3.15 -6.22 12.93
C LYS A 32 -2.20 -7.43 13.03
N LEU A 33 -2.08 -8.00 14.23
CA LEU A 33 -1.16 -9.11 14.52
C LEU A 33 -1.53 -10.44 13.83
N THR A 34 -2.79 -10.60 13.44
CA THR A 34 -3.28 -11.78 12.71
C THR A 34 -2.88 -11.79 11.23
N VAL A 35 -2.34 -10.68 10.72
CA VAL A 35 -1.85 -10.56 9.34
C VAL A 35 -0.41 -11.07 9.27
N SER A 36 -0.09 -11.83 8.21
CA SER A 36 1.26 -12.33 7.98
C SER A 36 2.31 -11.20 8.02
N PRO A 37 3.50 -11.41 8.62
CA PRO A 37 4.57 -10.41 8.69
C PRO A 37 4.86 -9.70 7.37
N LEU A 38 4.78 -10.42 6.25
CA LEU A 38 5.02 -9.89 4.91
C LEU A 38 4.08 -8.73 4.54
N TYR A 39 2.81 -8.76 5.01
CA TYR A 39 1.83 -7.71 4.73
C TYR A 39 1.67 -6.72 5.87
N ARG A 40 2.27 -6.98 7.04
CA ARG A 40 2.27 -6.03 8.16
C ARG A 40 3.13 -4.80 7.89
N ASN A 41 4.20 -4.96 7.10
CA ASN A 41 5.04 -3.88 6.61
C ASN A 41 5.49 -4.21 5.18
N LEU A 42 4.65 -3.84 4.20
CA LEU A 42 4.91 -4.07 2.79
C LEU A 42 5.58 -2.83 2.20
N VAL A 43 6.86 -2.96 1.86
CA VAL A 43 7.65 -1.88 1.25
C VAL A 43 7.67 -2.08 -0.26
N LEU A 44 7.29 -1.05 -1.00
CA LEU A 44 7.32 -0.99 -2.46
C LEU A 44 8.34 0.08 -2.86
N PRO A 45 9.56 -0.30 -3.28
CA PRO A 45 10.57 0.65 -3.71
C PRO A 45 10.10 1.44 -4.95
N MET A 46 10.28 2.76 -4.95
CA MET A 46 9.80 3.62 -6.05
C MET A 46 10.42 3.27 -7.41
N ASN A 47 11.67 2.83 -7.41
CA ASN A 47 12.39 2.41 -8.61
C ASN A 47 11.85 1.10 -9.23
N GLU A 48 11.11 0.30 -8.46
CA GLU A 48 10.51 -0.96 -8.88
C GLU A 48 9.04 -0.79 -9.32
N ILE A 49 8.44 0.38 -9.12
CA ILE A 49 7.07 0.64 -9.60
C ILE A 49 7.11 0.85 -11.11
N ARG A 50 6.39 0.01 -11.83
CA ARG A 50 6.25 0.07 -13.29
C ARG A 50 5.08 0.94 -13.70
N GLU A 51 3.95 0.77 -13.04
CA GLU A 51 2.69 1.43 -13.40
C GLU A 51 1.85 1.70 -12.16
N LEU A 52 1.12 2.80 -12.21
CA LEU A 52 0.14 3.17 -11.20
C LEU A 52 -1.18 3.48 -11.91
N SER A 53 -2.21 2.72 -11.56
CA SER A 53 -3.55 2.87 -12.13
C SER A 53 -4.57 3.19 -11.05
N TRP A 54 -5.58 3.97 -11.42
CA TRP A 54 -6.65 4.40 -10.52
C TRP A 54 -7.97 3.83 -10.99
N SER A 55 -8.77 3.34 -10.05
CA SER A 55 -10.14 2.94 -10.29
C SER A 55 -11.05 3.55 -9.22
N GLN A 56 -12.21 4.00 -9.65
CA GLN A 56 -13.28 4.47 -8.78
C GLN A 56 -14.48 3.57 -8.99
N MET A 57 -14.76 2.70 -8.01
CA MET A 57 -15.98 1.89 -8.01
C MET A 57 -16.91 2.31 -6.87
N VAL A 58 -16.40 2.32 -5.64
CA VAL A 58 -17.13 2.78 -4.43
C VAL A 58 -16.21 3.61 -3.53
N VAL A 59 -14.94 3.20 -3.45
CA VAL A 59 -13.85 3.98 -2.86
C VAL A 59 -12.74 4.13 -3.90
N PRO A 60 -11.92 5.20 -3.85
CA PRO A 60 -10.74 5.31 -4.68
C PRO A 60 -9.77 4.16 -4.40
N VAL A 61 -9.41 3.42 -5.44
CA VAL A 61 -8.43 2.33 -5.38
C VAL A 61 -7.25 2.67 -6.28
N ALA A 62 -6.05 2.63 -5.73
CA ALA A 62 -4.81 2.66 -6.48
C ALA A 62 -4.28 1.23 -6.62
N ALA A 63 -3.99 0.80 -7.84
CA ALA A 63 -3.26 -0.43 -8.10
C ALA A 63 -1.85 -0.08 -8.57
N ILE A 64 -0.85 -0.63 -7.87
CA ILE A 64 0.57 -0.45 -8.13
C ILE A 64 1.08 -1.73 -8.77
N SER A 65 1.55 -1.65 -10.00
CA SER A 65 2.26 -2.75 -10.66
C SER A 65 3.75 -2.60 -10.42
N MET A 66 4.37 -3.64 -9.92
CA MET A 66 5.84 -3.74 -9.78
C MET A 66 6.46 -4.31 -11.06
N LYS A 67 7.77 -4.12 -11.25
CA LYS A 67 8.56 -4.71 -12.34
C LYS A 67 8.72 -6.22 -12.21
#